data_AF-A0AAD6HYW5-F1
#
_entry.id   AF-A0AAD6HYW5-F1
#
_cell.length_a   1.000
_cell.length_b   1.000
_cell.length_c   1.000
_cell.angle_alpha   90.00
_cell.angle_beta   90.00
_cell.angle_gamma   90.00
#
_symmetry.space_group_name_H-M   'P 1'
#
loop_
_entity.id
_entity.type
_entity.pdbx_description
1 polymer ?
#
loop_
_entity_poly.entity_id
_entity_poly.type
_entity_poly.pdbx_seq_one_letter_code
_entity_poly.pdbx_strand_id
1 'polypeptide(L)'
;MNQEYLPNSEVGEGPESSENQNATENTLGNPWDLSTAMNAAWVTDLGLSPVVLEHLLDRFRGMASYFPFVRLQYSCTAASMAEDRPFLLLAAVAAASSKYCHLQDALIRQFKESLSQRVIIAGEKDLDLLQGLLVHLAWFHFHFVPGRQQAYQYLQIAISMVIDLRLDQEAADLVEPRTEQSDTYVREACRAYLGCYYMSNIIAMSSGKPNNLQFHKDMLRCAMMLQKQPEFETDLLIYPMTKVLQFTEEVCETHRSEGIHSPRLYIHAERFTTWLEEWWSSLSADLRNKVLLINGYYAVKIRIQEMGLVYCYGQRRPPSPKAQEGSTILSTHPMVISNLIKCVSSTKEYLDSFFALPAAEQNTLPYSAWCQVVMTVFVLYRLSVGLPEVPQWNVEIAQQTVDLQEYIDTLLSHLHVIQPLPDRQIPTKSLFLRLPEIMGSVSTSYGLAKENPAHVRDSRHAHHDLKASNNTASSVQGLHRCPAVRYSSCHVALAQDPPTLQSAITTEVQSIEDEKLWGDLFLMDTFSSMTGSSSLEV
;
A
#
# COMPACT_ATOMS: atom_id res chain seq x y z
N MET A 1 58.22 31.62 -7.50
CA MET A 1 58.64 32.74 -6.63
C MET A 1 58.11 32.42 -5.24
N ASN A 2 58.87 31.63 -4.47
CA ASN A 2 59.80 32.07 -3.41
C ASN A 2 58.99 32.62 -2.22
N GLN A 3 59.11 32.11 -0.98
CA GLN A 3 60.33 31.70 -0.29
C GLN A 3 59.98 30.92 1.01
N GLU A 4 60.83 29.97 1.37
CA GLU A 4 60.93 29.22 2.63
C GLU A 4 61.33 30.12 3.82
N TYR A 5 61.13 29.66 5.07
CA TYR A 5 62.19 29.53 6.11
C TYR A 5 61.66 28.83 7.41
N LEU A 6 62.46 27.87 7.89
CA LEU A 6 62.43 26.94 9.05
C LEU A 6 62.83 27.61 10.41
N PRO A 7 63.28 26.94 11.52
CA PRO A 7 62.93 25.68 12.27
C PRO A 7 63.00 25.81 13.85
N ASN A 8 62.85 24.68 14.58
CA ASN A 8 63.51 24.20 15.85
C ASN A 8 62.53 23.70 16.94
N SER A 9 62.56 22.40 17.35
CA SER A 9 63.41 21.70 18.36
C SER A 9 63.06 22.12 19.82
N GLU A 10 62.80 21.29 20.84
CA GLU A 10 63.54 20.15 21.45
C GLU A 10 62.62 19.38 22.45
N VAL A 11 62.70 18.04 22.53
CA VAL A 11 63.25 17.18 23.63
C VAL A 11 62.46 17.10 24.95
N GLY A 12 62.17 15.86 25.37
CA GLY A 12 61.78 15.50 26.75
C GLY A 12 61.52 14.00 26.93
N GLU A 13 62.55 13.26 27.35
CA GLU A 13 62.55 11.82 27.67
C GLU A 13 61.91 11.48 29.04
N GLY A 14 61.11 10.40 29.07
CA GLY A 14 60.99 9.40 30.16
C GLY A 14 60.30 9.77 31.49
N PRO A 15 59.93 8.78 32.35
CA PRO A 15 60.25 7.35 32.27
C PRO A 15 59.05 6.38 32.37
N GLU A 16 59.33 5.14 32.01
CA GLU A 16 58.54 3.93 32.27
C GLU A 16 58.43 3.65 33.79
N SER A 17 57.28 3.14 34.21
CA SER A 17 57.15 2.29 35.39
C SER A 17 56.27 1.08 35.09
N SER A 18 56.92 -0.09 35.07
CA SER A 18 56.32 -1.42 35.10
C SER A 18 55.87 -1.77 36.52
N GLU A 19 54.67 -2.34 36.69
CA GLU A 19 54.47 -3.68 37.27
C GLU A 19 52.98 -4.05 37.50
N ASN A 20 52.63 -5.19 36.90
CA ASN A 20 51.80 -6.29 37.41
C ASN A 20 50.27 -6.16 37.63
N GLN A 21 49.56 -6.82 36.69
CA GLN A 21 48.61 -7.92 36.90
C GLN A 21 47.40 -7.69 37.83
N ASN A 22 46.21 -7.61 37.22
CA ASN A 22 45.13 -8.54 37.52
C ASN A 22 44.21 -8.69 36.29
N ALA A 23 44.27 -9.88 35.70
CA ALA A 23 43.41 -10.29 34.61
C ALA A 23 42.00 -10.60 35.17
N THR A 24 41.04 -9.81 34.73
CA THR A 24 39.65 -10.25 34.56
C THR A 24 39.31 -9.93 33.12
N GLU A 25 39.42 -10.94 32.25
CA GLU A 25 38.85 -10.93 30.91
C GLU A 25 37.32 -10.82 31.06
N ASN A 26 36.81 -9.59 31.12
CA ASN A 26 35.45 -9.33 30.69
C ASN A 26 35.51 -9.31 29.16
N THR A 27 35.11 -10.42 28.56
CA THR A 27 34.79 -10.53 27.14
C THR A 27 33.67 -9.54 26.84
N LEU A 28 34.02 -8.29 26.53
CA LEU A 28 33.09 -7.31 26.01
C LEU A 28 32.75 -7.80 24.60
N GLY A 29 31.61 -8.50 24.48
CA GLY A 29 31.09 -8.95 23.20
C GLY A 29 31.03 -7.79 22.21
N ASN A 30 31.39 -8.05 20.96
CA ASN A 30 31.38 -7.04 19.92
C ASN A 30 29.97 -6.45 19.81
N PRO A 31 29.78 -5.12 19.71
CA PRO A 31 28.46 -4.51 19.57
C PRO A 31 27.66 -5.05 18.37
N TRP A 32 28.38 -5.52 17.35
CA TRP A 32 27.85 -6.15 16.15
C TRP A 32 27.26 -7.55 16.40
N ASP A 33 27.82 -8.32 17.35
CA ASP A 33 27.31 -9.66 17.68
C ASP A 33 25.99 -9.59 18.45
N LEU A 34 25.79 -8.55 19.28
CA LEU A 34 24.49 -8.28 19.91
C LEU A 34 23.43 -7.79 18.91
N SER A 35 23.84 -7.02 17.88
CA SER A 35 22.93 -6.54 16.83
C SER A 35 22.33 -7.70 16.04
N THR A 36 23.16 -8.65 15.60
CA THR A 36 22.68 -9.84 14.86
C THR A 36 21.76 -10.73 15.71
N ALA A 37 22.06 -10.90 17.00
CA ALA A 37 21.21 -11.64 17.93
C ALA A 37 19.84 -10.97 18.20
N MET A 38 19.78 -9.63 18.19
CA MET A 38 18.52 -8.88 18.31
C MET A 38 17.65 -8.94 17.05
N ASN A 39 18.25 -9.08 15.87
CA ASN A 39 17.55 -8.88 14.60
C ASN A 39 16.47 -9.93 14.31
N ALA A 40 16.56 -11.14 14.87
CA ALA A 40 15.57 -12.21 14.71
C ALA A 40 15.01 -12.77 16.03
N ALA A 41 15.21 -12.11 17.17
CA ALA A 41 14.72 -12.57 18.48
C ALA A 41 13.19 -12.76 18.52
N TRP A 42 12.45 -11.98 17.71
CA TRP A 42 11.00 -12.13 17.55
C TRP A 42 10.57 -13.52 17.07
N VAL A 43 11.42 -14.25 16.34
CA VAL A 43 11.15 -15.63 15.88
C VAL A 43 11.00 -16.55 17.09
N THR A 44 11.94 -16.49 18.02
CA THR A 44 11.92 -17.29 19.25
C THR A 44 10.86 -16.81 20.23
N ASP A 45 10.68 -15.49 20.36
CA ASP A 45 9.73 -14.89 21.30
C ASP A 45 8.27 -15.22 20.95
N LEU A 46 7.96 -15.29 19.65
CA LEU A 46 6.64 -15.67 19.14
C LEU A 46 6.47 -17.19 18.95
N GLY A 47 7.51 -17.99 19.25
CA GLY A 47 7.46 -19.44 19.13
C GLY A 47 7.28 -19.94 17.69
N LEU A 48 7.83 -19.23 16.70
CA LEU A 48 7.65 -19.57 15.29
C LEU A 48 8.64 -20.66 14.87
N SER A 49 8.10 -21.83 14.52
CA SER A 49 8.92 -22.89 13.96
C SER A 49 9.41 -22.54 12.55
N PRO A 50 10.53 -23.12 12.09
CA PRO A 50 11.00 -22.94 10.71
C PRO A 50 9.91 -23.31 9.68
N VAL A 51 9.08 -24.31 10.00
CA VAL A 51 7.99 -24.79 9.17
C VAL A 51 6.94 -23.69 8.91
N VAL A 52 6.58 -22.96 9.98
CA VAL A 52 5.62 -21.84 9.95
C VAL A 52 6.20 -20.66 9.18
N LEU A 53 7.47 -20.30 9.43
CA LEU A 53 8.13 -19.22 8.71
C LEU A 53 8.20 -19.48 7.20
N GLU A 54 8.61 -20.68 6.79
CA GLU A 54 8.65 -21.04 5.36
C GLU A 54 7.26 -21.01 4.73
N HIS A 55 6.24 -21.53 5.43
CA HIS A 55 4.86 -21.49 4.94
C HIS A 55 4.38 -20.04 4.70
N LEU A 56 4.63 -19.14 5.64
CA LEU A 56 4.27 -17.73 5.49
C LEU A 56 5.10 -17.04 4.40
N LEU A 57 6.37 -17.40 4.25
CA LEU A 57 7.25 -16.87 3.21
C LEU A 57 6.78 -17.31 1.80
N ASP A 58 6.40 -18.57 1.64
CA ASP A 58 5.80 -19.10 0.40
C ASP A 58 4.49 -18.39 0.05
N ARG A 59 3.63 -18.19 1.05
CA ARG A 59 2.40 -17.40 0.87
C ARG A 59 2.72 -15.97 0.44
N PHE A 60 3.74 -15.34 1.03
CA PHE A 60 4.20 -14.02 0.61
C PHE A 60 4.71 -13.99 -0.84
N ARG A 61 5.43 -15.01 -1.31
CA ARG A 61 5.86 -15.10 -2.72
C ARG A 61 4.69 -15.04 -3.69
N GLY A 62 3.58 -15.70 -3.35
CA GLY A 62 2.32 -15.61 -4.11
C GLY A 62 1.76 -14.18 -4.13
N MET A 63 1.70 -13.52 -2.96
CA MET A 63 1.24 -12.14 -2.82
C MET A 63 2.12 -11.13 -3.58
N ALA A 64 3.44 -11.33 -3.59
CA ALA A 64 4.42 -10.46 -4.24
C ALA A 64 4.24 -10.35 -5.77
N SER A 65 3.43 -11.21 -6.39
CA SER A 65 3.02 -11.08 -7.79
C SER A 65 2.22 -9.79 -8.07
N TYR A 66 1.47 -9.30 -7.07
CA TYR A 66 0.70 -8.05 -7.15
C TYR A 66 1.49 -6.82 -6.67
N PHE A 67 2.75 -6.98 -6.27
CA PHE A 67 3.63 -5.88 -5.88
C PHE A 67 5.05 -6.13 -6.39
N PRO A 68 5.34 -5.80 -7.67
CA PRO A 68 6.56 -6.23 -8.37
C PRO A 68 7.85 -5.52 -7.90
N PHE A 69 7.77 -4.69 -6.87
CA PHE A 69 8.85 -3.81 -6.42
C PHE A 69 9.71 -4.41 -5.31
N VAL A 70 9.23 -5.46 -4.66
CA VAL A 70 9.99 -6.25 -3.69
C VAL A 70 9.76 -7.72 -4.01
N ARG A 71 10.78 -8.38 -4.55
CA ARG A 71 10.72 -9.77 -5.01
C ARG A 71 11.76 -10.57 -4.25
N LEU A 72 11.38 -11.78 -3.86
CA LEU A 72 12.27 -12.74 -3.22
C LEU A 72 12.62 -13.82 -4.24
N GLN A 73 13.90 -14.16 -4.34
CA GLN A 73 14.33 -15.33 -5.10
C GLN A 73 13.81 -16.61 -4.42
N TYR A 74 13.53 -17.65 -5.23
CA TYR A 74 13.08 -18.95 -4.69
C TYR A 74 14.15 -19.65 -3.84
N SER A 75 15.42 -19.28 -4.01
CA SER A 75 16.55 -19.78 -3.22
C SER A 75 16.60 -19.21 -1.79
N CYS A 76 15.98 -18.07 -1.52
CA CYS A 76 16.02 -17.44 -0.18
C CYS A 76 15.15 -18.23 0.80
N THR A 77 15.74 -18.94 1.75
CA THR A 77 14.97 -19.61 2.80
C THR A 77 14.62 -18.63 3.92
N ALA A 78 13.63 -18.94 4.75
CA ALA A 78 13.37 -18.18 5.96
C ALA A 78 14.60 -18.14 6.88
N ALA A 79 15.37 -19.24 6.94
CA ALA A 79 16.63 -19.29 7.68
C ALA A 79 17.67 -18.32 7.10
N SER A 80 17.92 -18.34 5.79
CA SER A 80 18.89 -17.43 5.17
C SER A 80 18.44 -15.97 5.31
N MET A 81 17.14 -15.70 5.17
CA MET A 81 16.63 -14.35 5.35
C MET A 81 16.69 -13.87 6.81
N ALA A 82 16.56 -14.75 7.80
CA ALA A 82 16.71 -14.38 9.20
C ALA A 82 18.15 -13.90 9.51
N GLU A 83 19.13 -14.41 8.78
CA GLU A 83 20.54 -13.99 8.86
C GLU A 83 20.80 -12.72 8.04
N ASP A 84 20.40 -12.72 6.77
CA ASP A 84 20.79 -11.68 5.81
C ASP A 84 19.83 -10.47 5.74
N ARG A 85 18.52 -10.72 5.87
CA ARG A 85 17.44 -9.73 5.63
C ARG A 85 16.30 -9.85 6.66
N PRO A 86 16.61 -9.75 7.96
CA PRO A 86 15.67 -10.06 9.03
C PRO A 86 14.46 -9.12 9.06
N PHE A 87 14.63 -7.84 8.67
CA PHE A 87 13.53 -6.88 8.69
C PHE A 87 12.55 -7.12 7.52
N LEU A 88 13.06 -7.43 6.33
CA LEU A 88 12.25 -7.83 5.20
C LEU A 88 11.52 -9.15 5.47
N LEU A 89 12.17 -10.13 6.09
CA LEU A 89 11.53 -11.38 6.51
C LEU A 89 10.34 -11.08 7.43
N LEU A 90 10.56 -10.27 8.48
CA LEU A 90 9.51 -9.88 9.42
C LEU A 90 8.34 -9.20 8.71
N ALA A 91 8.61 -8.28 7.77
CA ALA A 91 7.56 -7.62 6.99
C ALA A 91 6.78 -8.61 6.11
N ALA A 92 7.48 -9.53 5.44
CA ALA A 92 6.89 -10.54 4.58
C ALA A 92 5.94 -11.48 5.34
N VAL A 93 6.39 -12.03 6.47
CA VAL A 93 5.55 -12.93 7.29
C VAL A 93 4.39 -12.18 7.96
N ALA A 94 4.57 -10.91 8.32
CA ALA A 94 3.50 -10.06 8.84
C ALA A 94 2.42 -9.77 7.77
N ALA A 95 2.82 -9.56 6.51
CA ALA A 95 1.88 -9.40 5.40
C ALA A 95 1.14 -10.72 5.12
N ALA A 96 1.86 -11.85 5.10
CA ALA A 96 1.30 -13.16 4.82
C ALA A 96 0.41 -13.73 5.93
N SER A 97 0.54 -13.26 7.18
CA SER A 97 -0.25 -13.74 8.32
C SER A 97 -1.67 -13.17 8.41
N SER A 98 -2.22 -12.56 7.33
CA SER A 98 -3.56 -11.93 7.34
C SER A 98 -4.73 -12.82 7.76
N LYS A 99 -4.58 -14.16 7.70
CA LYS A 99 -5.55 -15.13 8.21
C LYS A 99 -5.50 -15.34 9.73
N TYR A 100 -4.37 -14.99 10.35
CA TYR A 100 -4.03 -15.28 11.75
C TYR A 100 -3.94 -13.95 12.49
N CYS A 101 -5.07 -13.45 12.98
CA CYS A 101 -5.19 -12.06 13.41
C CYS A 101 -4.38 -11.75 14.68
N HIS A 102 -4.18 -12.72 15.58
CA HIS A 102 -3.38 -12.53 16.77
C HIS A 102 -1.88 -12.57 16.44
N LEU A 103 -1.46 -13.54 15.64
CA LEU A 103 -0.08 -13.63 15.15
C LEU A 103 0.30 -12.39 14.32
N GLN A 104 -0.58 -11.94 13.43
CA GLN A 104 -0.34 -10.75 12.63
C GLN A 104 -0.19 -9.50 13.49
N ASP A 105 -1.06 -9.27 14.49
CA ASP A 105 -0.93 -8.11 15.38
C ASP A 105 0.41 -8.13 16.14
N ALA A 106 0.85 -9.31 16.59
CA ALA A 106 2.13 -9.50 17.27
C ALA A 106 3.33 -9.20 16.35
N LEU A 107 3.35 -9.76 15.13
CA LEU A 107 4.38 -9.51 14.14
C LEU A 107 4.45 -8.02 13.74
N ILE A 108 3.30 -7.36 13.62
CA ILE A 108 3.25 -5.92 13.29
C ILE A 108 3.74 -5.06 14.47
N ARG A 109 3.54 -5.47 15.72
CA ARG A 109 4.15 -4.79 16.88
C ARG A 109 5.66 -4.92 16.84
N GLN A 110 6.18 -6.13 16.63
CA GLN A 110 7.61 -6.38 16.48
C GLN A 110 8.21 -5.56 15.33
N PHE A 111 7.52 -5.49 14.19
CA PHE A 111 7.93 -4.65 13.06
C PHE A 111 8.07 -3.17 13.46
N LYS A 112 7.10 -2.63 14.20
CA LYS A 112 7.12 -1.22 14.64
C LYS A 112 8.19 -0.95 15.70
N GLU A 113 8.41 -1.89 16.60
CA GLU A 113 9.47 -1.81 17.62
C GLU A 113 10.84 -1.83 16.96
N SER A 114 11.09 -2.80 16.06
CA SER A 114 12.32 -2.88 15.27
C SER A 114 12.54 -1.64 14.41
N LEU A 115 11.51 -1.15 13.69
CA LEU A 115 11.59 0.08 12.92
C LEU A 115 11.96 1.28 13.80
N SER A 116 11.36 1.39 14.99
CA SER A 116 11.67 2.47 15.93
C SER A 116 13.11 2.37 16.44
N GLN A 117 13.59 1.18 16.79
CA GLN A 117 14.94 0.99 17.31
C GLN A 117 16.00 1.23 16.24
N ARG A 118 15.88 0.54 15.09
CA ARG A 118 16.87 0.59 14.01
C ARG A 118 16.87 1.92 13.27
N VAL A 119 15.69 2.42 12.88
CA VAL A 119 15.61 3.61 12.01
C VAL A 119 15.55 4.90 12.82
N ILE A 120 14.71 4.95 13.86
CA ILE A 120 14.47 6.22 14.58
C ILE A 120 15.54 6.47 15.65
N ILE A 121 15.93 5.45 16.41
CA ILE A 121 16.92 5.58 17.49
C ILE A 121 18.34 5.44 16.93
N ALA A 122 18.65 4.37 16.21
CA ALA A 122 20.00 4.11 15.69
C ALA A 122 20.29 4.82 14.36
N GLY A 123 19.27 5.27 13.62
CA GLY A 123 19.46 5.99 12.37
C GLY A 123 19.90 5.11 11.20
N GLU A 124 19.73 3.79 11.29
CA GLU A 124 20.10 2.82 10.27
C GLU A 124 19.33 3.02 8.97
N LYS A 125 20.01 2.78 7.85
CA LYS A 125 19.47 2.90 6.49
C LYS A 125 20.16 1.86 5.62
N ASP A 126 19.38 0.93 5.11
CA ASP A 126 19.83 -0.10 4.19
C ASP A 126 18.65 -0.56 3.31
N LEU A 127 18.94 -1.43 2.34
CA LEU A 127 17.92 -1.93 1.41
C LEU A 127 16.96 -2.93 2.09
N ASP A 128 17.36 -3.64 3.14
CA ASP A 128 16.50 -4.55 3.92
C ASP A 128 15.38 -3.77 4.61
N LEU A 129 15.73 -2.68 5.30
CA LEU A 129 14.82 -1.75 5.94
C LEU A 129 13.86 -1.10 4.94
N LEU A 130 14.38 -0.62 3.80
CA LEU A 130 13.56 0.01 2.77
C LEU A 130 12.56 -1.00 2.17
N GLN A 131 13.02 -2.18 1.77
CA GLN A 131 12.15 -3.20 1.18
C GLN A 131 11.11 -3.71 2.19
N GLY A 132 11.50 -3.97 3.45
CA GLY A 132 10.56 -4.34 4.49
C GLY A 132 9.50 -3.27 4.75
N LEU A 133 9.89 -1.99 4.72
CA LEU A 133 8.96 -0.86 4.84
C LEU A 133 8.01 -0.76 3.64
N LEU A 134 8.49 -1.01 2.42
CA LEU A 134 7.65 -1.06 1.22
C LEU A 134 6.64 -2.21 1.27
N VAL A 135 7.04 -3.40 1.73
CA VAL A 135 6.13 -4.53 1.95
C VAL A 135 5.06 -4.18 2.98
N HIS A 136 5.47 -3.57 4.10
CA HIS A 136 4.53 -3.12 5.12
C HIS A 136 3.52 -2.10 4.56
N LEU A 137 3.98 -1.14 3.76
CA LEU A 137 3.12 -0.15 3.09
C LEU A 137 2.18 -0.80 2.07
N ALA A 138 2.66 -1.76 1.28
CA ALA A 138 1.90 -2.44 0.23
C ALA A 138 0.68 -3.20 0.79
N TRP A 139 0.79 -3.78 1.99
CA TRP A 139 -0.32 -4.47 2.68
C TRP A 139 -0.79 -3.75 3.95
N PHE A 140 -0.63 -2.42 3.99
CA PHE A 140 -0.90 -1.64 5.21
C PHE A 140 -2.36 -1.71 5.68
N HIS A 141 -3.32 -1.98 4.80
CA HIS A 141 -4.74 -2.09 5.15
C HIS A 141 -5.05 -3.18 6.19
N PHE A 142 -4.25 -4.24 6.28
CA PHE A 142 -4.41 -5.28 7.29
C PHE A 142 -4.12 -4.78 8.72
N HIS A 143 -3.40 -3.67 8.87
CA HIS A 143 -2.99 -3.15 10.17
C HIS A 143 -3.11 -1.62 10.31
N PHE A 144 -3.70 -0.96 9.32
CA PHE A 144 -4.04 0.47 9.36
C PHE A 144 -5.13 0.69 10.40
N VAL A 145 -4.86 1.53 11.39
CA VAL A 145 -5.90 2.06 12.29
C VAL A 145 -6.26 3.46 11.83
N PRO A 146 -7.45 3.71 11.25
CA PRO A 146 -7.80 5.00 10.65
C PRO A 146 -7.58 6.22 11.55
N GLY A 147 -7.88 6.08 12.84
CA GLY A 147 -7.68 7.17 13.81
C GLY A 147 -6.22 7.57 14.04
N ARG A 148 -5.25 6.71 13.71
CA ARG A 148 -3.82 6.95 13.97
C ARG A 148 -3.08 7.59 12.79
N GLN A 149 -3.62 7.50 11.56
CA GLN A 149 -3.08 8.11 10.33
C GLN A 149 -1.58 7.82 10.03
N GLN A 150 -1.09 6.62 10.38
CA GLN A 150 0.34 6.29 10.33
C GLN A 150 0.90 6.00 8.93
N ALA A 151 0.09 5.60 7.94
CA ALA A 151 0.56 5.22 6.61
C ALA A 151 1.44 6.30 5.93
N TYR A 152 1.02 7.56 6.01
CA TYR A 152 1.79 8.66 5.44
C TYR A 152 3.13 8.88 6.17
N GLN A 153 3.18 8.65 7.49
CA GLN A 153 4.41 8.76 8.26
C GLN A 153 5.43 7.68 7.83
N TYR A 154 4.99 6.42 7.73
CA TYR A 154 5.83 5.33 7.23
C TYR A 154 6.31 5.60 5.80
N LEU A 155 5.44 6.14 4.94
CA LEU A 155 5.85 6.57 3.61
C LEU A 155 6.96 7.64 3.66
N GLN A 156 6.86 8.65 4.53
CA GLN A 156 7.90 9.67 4.63
C GLN A 156 9.25 9.08 5.07
N ILE A 157 9.24 8.06 5.94
CA ILE A 157 10.45 7.33 6.33
C ILE A 157 11.04 6.59 5.12
N ALA A 158 10.20 5.94 4.30
CA ALA A 158 10.67 5.26 3.07
C ALA A 158 11.28 6.26 2.08
N ILE A 159 10.62 7.41 1.87
CA ILE A 159 11.12 8.46 0.98
C ILE A 159 12.46 9.02 1.50
N SER A 160 12.60 9.26 2.81
CA SER A 160 13.88 9.72 3.36
C SER A 160 14.98 8.68 3.16
N MET A 161 14.69 7.38 3.34
CA MET A 161 15.67 6.32 3.07
C MET A 161 16.10 6.29 1.61
N VAL A 162 15.18 6.42 0.65
CA VAL A 162 15.52 6.48 -0.78
C VAL A 162 16.52 7.59 -1.07
N ILE A 163 16.29 8.78 -0.51
CA ILE A 163 17.14 9.96 -0.72
C ILE A 163 18.50 9.78 -0.04
N ASP A 164 18.51 9.25 1.18
CA ASP A 164 19.74 9.05 1.96
C ASP A 164 20.62 7.96 1.36
N LEU A 165 20.01 6.89 0.81
CA LEU A 165 20.68 5.84 0.04
C LEU A 165 21.04 6.29 -1.39
N ARG A 166 20.67 7.51 -1.80
CA ARG A 166 20.96 8.09 -3.13
C ARG A 166 20.40 7.27 -4.30
N LEU A 167 19.36 6.48 -4.06
CA LEU A 167 18.80 5.59 -5.09
C LEU A 167 18.17 6.38 -6.25
N ASP A 168 17.76 7.62 -6.00
CA ASP A 168 17.23 8.56 -7.00
C ASP A 168 18.31 9.09 -7.95
N GLN A 169 19.56 9.19 -7.49
CA GLN A 169 20.70 9.68 -8.25
C GLN A 169 21.42 8.53 -8.97
N GLU A 170 21.65 7.42 -8.26
CA GLU A 170 22.26 6.22 -8.85
C GLU A 170 21.39 5.68 -9.99
N ALA A 171 20.06 5.66 -9.83
CA ALA A 171 19.07 5.43 -10.89
C ALA A 171 19.34 6.17 -12.21
N ALA A 172 19.79 7.42 -12.14
CA ALA A 172 20.06 8.27 -13.30
C ALA A 172 21.40 7.93 -13.99
N ASP A 173 22.37 7.45 -13.21
CA ASP A 173 23.75 7.16 -13.59
C ASP A 173 23.97 5.71 -14.08
N LEU A 174 23.01 4.81 -13.85
CA LEU A 174 23.07 3.35 -14.11
C LEU A 174 23.06 2.90 -15.59
N VAL A 175 23.51 3.73 -16.54
CA VAL A 175 23.65 3.34 -17.96
C VAL A 175 25.04 2.74 -18.28
N GLU A 176 25.94 2.61 -17.31
CA GLU A 176 27.27 2.01 -17.52
C GLU A 176 27.41 0.61 -16.90
N PRO A 177 28.04 -0.37 -17.61
CA PRO A 177 28.14 -1.74 -17.11
C PRO A 177 29.07 -1.83 -15.89
N ARG A 178 28.57 -2.40 -14.79
CA ARG A 178 29.35 -2.79 -13.60
C ARG A 178 29.25 -4.32 -13.40
N THR A 179 30.12 -4.88 -12.55
CA THR A 179 30.26 -6.32 -12.25
C THR A 179 28.95 -7.01 -11.83
N GLU A 180 28.85 -8.34 -12.04
CA GLU A 180 27.61 -9.14 -11.86
C GLU A 180 26.96 -9.07 -10.45
N GLN A 181 27.75 -9.00 -9.37
CA GLN A 181 27.20 -8.81 -8.01
C GLN A 181 26.72 -7.38 -7.74
N SER A 182 27.38 -6.39 -8.34
CA SER A 182 26.89 -5.00 -8.33
C SER A 182 25.56 -4.88 -9.08
N ASP A 183 25.34 -5.73 -10.08
CA ASP A 183 24.16 -5.69 -10.94
C ASP A 183 22.88 -6.18 -10.24
N THR A 184 22.98 -7.17 -9.34
CA THR A 184 21.81 -7.68 -8.58
C THR A 184 21.33 -6.66 -7.54
N TYR A 185 22.24 -6.11 -6.74
CA TYR A 185 21.90 -5.05 -5.78
C TYR A 185 21.28 -3.84 -6.48
N VAL A 186 21.87 -3.42 -7.60
CA VAL A 186 21.37 -2.31 -8.42
C VAL A 186 19.94 -2.56 -8.90
N ARG A 187 19.63 -3.76 -9.42
CA ARG A 187 18.27 -4.09 -9.84
C ARG A 187 17.29 -4.07 -8.68
N GLU A 188 17.66 -4.63 -7.53
CA GLU A 188 16.81 -4.59 -6.35
C GLU A 188 16.57 -3.17 -5.82
N ALA A 189 17.62 -2.35 -5.79
CA ALA A 189 17.53 -0.95 -5.39
C ALA A 189 16.65 -0.15 -6.37
N CYS A 190 16.78 -0.42 -7.67
CA CYS A 190 15.94 0.15 -8.72
C CYS A 190 14.46 -0.22 -8.52
N ARG A 191 14.16 -1.51 -8.25
CA ARG A 191 12.79 -1.96 -7.92
C ARG A 191 12.26 -1.26 -6.67
N ALA A 192 13.06 -1.16 -5.61
CA ALA A 192 12.67 -0.51 -4.36
C ALA A 192 12.41 1.00 -4.54
N TYR A 193 13.25 1.70 -5.31
CA TYR A 193 13.04 3.11 -5.67
C TYR A 193 11.71 3.33 -6.39
N LEU A 194 11.43 2.53 -7.42
CA LEU A 194 10.17 2.58 -8.16
C LEU A 194 8.97 2.16 -7.31
N GLY A 195 9.16 1.24 -6.36
CA GLY A 195 8.15 0.86 -5.38
C GLY A 195 7.83 1.98 -4.40
N CYS A 196 8.83 2.75 -3.98
CA CYS A 196 8.63 3.93 -3.15
C CYS A 196 7.83 5.00 -3.89
N TYR A 197 8.19 5.27 -5.15
CA TYR A 197 7.41 6.15 -6.04
C TYR A 197 5.96 5.65 -6.17
N TYR A 198 5.78 4.35 -6.40
CA TYR A 198 4.47 3.73 -6.50
C TYR A 198 3.62 3.95 -5.25
N MET A 199 4.15 3.63 -4.07
CA MET A 199 3.43 3.81 -2.81
C MET A 199 3.19 5.28 -2.50
N SER A 200 4.12 6.18 -2.87
CA SER A 200 3.96 7.62 -2.67
C SER A 200 2.76 8.15 -3.44
N ASN A 201 2.62 7.76 -4.71
CA ASN A 201 1.48 8.12 -5.53
C ASN A 201 0.16 7.58 -4.94
N ILE A 202 0.08 6.29 -4.64
CA ILE A 202 -1.13 5.63 -4.10
C ILE A 202 -1.58 6.23 -2.76
N ILE A 203 -0.65 6.50 -1.85
CA ILE A 203 -0.97 7.07 -0.53
C ILE A 203 -1.33 8.56 -0.64
N ALA A 204 -0.66 9.33 -1.49
CA ALA A 204 -1.05 10.71 -1.77
C ALA A 204 -2.48 10.74 -2.32
N MET A 205 -2.79 9.87 -3.30
CA MET A 205 -4.13 9.70 -3.87
C MET A 205 -5.20 9.43 -2.82
N SER A 206 -5.00 8.40 -2.00
CA SER A 206 -6.00 7.95 -1.03
C SER A 206 -6.15 8.86 0.19
N SER A 207 -5.11 9.63 0.55
CA SER A 207 -5.12 10.49 1.75
C SER A 207 -5.36 11.96 1.47
N GLY A 208 -5.27 12.40 0.21
CA GLY A 208 -5.31 13.82 -0.17
C GLY A 208 -4.10 14.63 0.35
N LYS A 209 -3.05 13.96 0.82
CA LYS A 209 -1.78 14.59 1.23
C LYS A 209 -0.88 14.80 -0.01
N PRO A 210 0.12 15.70 0.06
CA PRO A 210 1.04 15.93 -1.05
C PRO A 210 1.79 14.65 -1.45
N ASN A 211 2.07 14.51 -2.75
CA ASN A 211 3.05 13.53 -3.22
C ASN A 211 4.45 14.14 -3.06
N ASN A 212 5.25 13.58 -2.16
CA ASN A 212 6.60 14.06 -1.84
C ASN A 212 7.70 13.32 -2.62
N LEU A 213 7.34 12.35 -3.45
CA LEU A 213 8.21 11.69 -4.42
C LEU A 213 7.48 11.67 -5.76
N GLN A 214 7.61 12.76 -6.51
CA GLN A 214 6.91 12.98 -7.78
C GLN A 214 7.61 12.26 -8.93
N PHE A 215 6.88 12.11 -10.03
CA PHE A 215 7.44 11.52 -11.24
C PHE A 215 8.71 12.27 -11.70
N HIS A 216 9.76 11.50 -11.99
CA HIS A 216 10.94 11.99 -12.68
C HIS A 216 11.21 11.14 -13.92
N LYS A 217 11.69 11.76 -15.01
CA LYS A 217 11.95 11.07 -16.28
C LYS A 217 12.90 9.87 -16.16
N ASP A 218 13.82 9.91 -15.20
CA ASP A 218 14.79 8.82 -14.97
C ASP A 218 14.14 7.58 -14.35
N MET A 219 12.96 7.71 -13.72
CA MET A 219 12.18 6.56 -13.25
C MET A 219 11.75 5.65 -14.41
N LEU A 220 11.42 6.23 -15.58
CA LEU A 220 11.13 5.41 -16.76
C LEU A 220 12.37 4.71 -17.29
N ARG A 221 13.54 5.36 -17.24
CA ARG A 221 14.81 4.74 -17.67
C ARG A 221 15.17 3.56 -16.76
N CYS A 222 15.00 3.73 -15.45
CA CYS A 222 15.10 2.67 -14.44
C CYS A 222 14.17 1.49 -14.76
N ALA A 223 12.89 1.77 -14.98
CA ALA A 223 11.93 0.73 -15.29
C ALA A 223 12.23 0.01 -16.63
N MET A 224 12.74 0.74 -17.63
CA MET A 224 13.17 0.16 -18.91
C MET A 224 14.41 -0.73 -18.76
N MET A 225 15.33 -0.42 -17.84
CA MET A 225 16.48 -1.28 -17.54
C MET A 225 16.01 -2.65 -17.05
N LEU A 226 15.08 -2.67 -16.08
CA LEU A 226 14.48 -3.89 -15.55
C LEU A 226 13.69 -4.66 -16.63
N GLN A 227 13.00 -3.95 -17.51
CA GLN A 227 12.24 -4.59 -18.60
C GLN A 227 13.15 -5.24 -19.66
N LYS A 228 14.32 -4.67 -19.96
CA LYS A 228 15.25 -5.19 -20.98
C LYS A 228 15.94 -6.48 -20.54
N GLN A 229 16.24 -6.60 -19.25
CA GLN A 229 16.89 -7.77 -18.66
C GLN A 229 16.09 -8.18 -17.41
N PRO A 230 14.91 -8.80 -17.60
CA PRO A 230 14.06 -9.19 -16.49
C PRO A 230 14.70 -10.33 -15.71
N GLU A 231 14.85 -10.15 -14.40
CA GLU A 231 15.23 -11.21 -13.46
C GLU A 231 13.99 -11.99 -13.01
N PHE A 232 12.85 -11.29 -12.91
CA PHE A 232 11.55 -11.85 -12.61
C PHE A 232 10.57 -11.50 -13.73
N GLU A 233 9.60 -12.38 -14.02
CA GLU A 233 8.54 -12.08 -14.99
C GLU A 233 7.78 -10.79 -14.66
N THR A 234 7.66 -10.48 -13.37
CA THR A 234 7.01 -9.25 -12.87
C THR A 234 7.78 -7.98 -13.20
N ASP A 235 9.06 -8.04 -13.57
CA ASP A 235 9.84 -6.85 -13.98
C ASP A 235 9.23 -6.21 -15.24
N LEU A 236 8.60 -7.01 -16.09
CA LEU A 236 7.89 -6.54 -17.28
C LEU A 236 6.69 -5.63 -16.95
N LEU A 237 6.17 -5.69 -15.72
CA LEU A 237 5.07 -4.86 -15.23
C LEU A 237 5.52 -3.49 -14.74
N ILE A 238 6.78 -3.37 -14.31
CA ILE A 238 7.25 -2.17 -13.63
C ILE A 238 7.17 -0.95 -14.55
N TYR A 239 7.65 -1.05 -15.80
CA TYR A 239 7.55 0.06 -16.77
C TYR A 239 6.11 0.48 -17.09
N PRO A 240 5.19 -0.44 -17.46
CA PRO A 240 3.79 -0.09 -17.63
C PRO A 240 3.16 0.55 -16.39
N MET A 241 3.46 0.06 -15.19
CA MET A 241 2.94 0.64 -13.94
C MET A 241 3.48 2.04 -13.68
N THR A 242 4.77 2.30 -13.92
CA THR A 242 5.34 3.66 -13.83
C THR A 242 4.68 4.60 -14.83
N LYS A 243 4.36 4.13 -16.04
CA LYS A 243 3.62 4.90 -17.05
C LYS A 243 2.20 5.26 -16.61
N VAL A 244 1.47 4.32 -16.01
CA VAL A 244 0.13 4.59 -15.43
C VAL A 244 0.19 5.67 -14.36
N LEU A 245 1.18 5.62 -13.46
CA LEU A 245 1.33 6.63 -12.41
C LEU A 245 1.71 8.00 -12.96
N GLN A 246 2.56 8.03 -13.98
CA GLN A 246 2.86 9.27 -14.73
C GLN A 246 1.56 9.88 -15.28
N PHE A 247 0.73 9.11 -15.98
CA PHE A 247 -0.57 9.59 -16.46
C PHE A 247 -1.46 10.09 -15.32
N THR A 248 -1.50 9.37 -14.19
CA THR A 248 -2.29 9.77 -13.02
C THR A 248 -1.86 11.15 -12.51
N GLU A 249 -0.56 11.39 -12.38
CA GLU A 249 -0.03 12.68 -11.93
C GLU A 249 -0.35 13.81 -12.91
N GLU A 250 -0.10 13.61 -14.20
CA GLU A 250 -0.37 14.60 -15.25
C GLU A 250 -1.85 14.99 -15.31
N VAL A 251 -2.76 14.01 -15.21
CA VAL A 251 -4.21 14.22 -15.19
C VAL A 251 -4.61 15.00 -13.94
N CYS A 252 -4.17 14.56 -12.76
CA CYS A 252 -4.51 15.23 -11.49
C CYS A 252 -3.95 16.65 -11.40
N GLU A 253 -2.74 16.90 -11.90
CA GLU A 253 -2.15 18.23 -11.95
C GLU A 253 -2.88 19.15 -12.92
N THR A 254 -3.21 18.65 -14.12
CA THR A 254 -3.95 19.42 -15.12
C THR A 254 -5.32 19.84 -14.56
N HIS A 255 -6.08 18.91 -13.98
CA HIS A 255 -7.39 19.20 -13.38
C HIS A 255 -7.27 20.20 -12.22
N ARG A 256 -6.22 20.09 -11.39
CA ARG A 256 -5.97 21.03 -10.30
C ARG A 256 -5.64 22.43 -10.82
N SER A 257 -4.85 22.55 -11.88
CA SER A 257 -4.45 23.84 -12.46
C SER A 257 -5.58 24.55 -13.20
N GLU A 258 -6.43 23.78 -13.90
CA GLU A 258 -7.59 24.32 -14.63
C GLU A 258 -8.71 24.75 -13.68
N GLY A 259 -8.93 23.94 -12.63
CA GLY A 259 -10.04 24.14 -11.69
C GLY A 259 -11.37 23.61 -12.22
N ILE A 260 -12.30 23.35 -11.28
CA ILE A 260 -13.60 22.68 -11.51
C ILE A 260 -14.52 23.46 -12.48
N HIS A 261 -14.29 24.77 -12.65
CA HIS A 261 -15.14 25.63 -13.48
C HIS A 261 -14.54 25.94 -14.86
N SER A 262 -13.42 25.32 -15.22
CA SER A 262 -12.80 25.56 -16.53
C SER A 262 -13.66 24.97 -17.67
N PRO A 263 -13.96 25.73 -18.73
CA PRO A 263 -14.65 25.20 -19.90
C PRO A 263 -13.78 24.23 -20.71
N ARG A 264 -12.50 24.04 -20.35
CA ARG A 264 -11.52 23.22 -21.08
C ARG A 264 -11.35 21.82 -20.50
N LEU A 265 -12.01 21.48 -19.39
CA LEU A 265 -11.86 20.17 -18.75
C LEU A 265 -12.09 18.99 -19.71
N TYR A 266 -13.14 19.07 -20.54
CA TYR A 266 -13.44 18.01 -21.52
C TYR A 266 -12.37 17.88 -22.62
N ILE A 267 -11.71 18.98 -23.02
CA ILE A 267 -10.65 18.96 -24.04
C ILE A 267 -9.44 18.19 -23.51
N HIS A 268 -9.06 18.47 -22.25
CA HIS A 268 -7.99 17.72 -21.58
C HIS A 268 -8.38 16.25 -21.42
N ALA A 269 -9.63 15.98 -21.04
CA ALA A 269 -10.12 14.62 -20.89
C ALA A 269 -10.06 13.82 -22.20
N GLU A 270 -10.49 14.43 -23.31
CA GLU A 270 -10.41 13.80 -24.65
C GLU A 270 -8.95 13.52 -25.04
N ARG A 271 -8.06 14.49 -24.86
CA ARG A 271 -6.63 14.31 -25.15
C ARG A 271 -6.02 13.18 -24.33
N PHE A 272 -6.24 13.16 -23.02
CA PHE A 272 -5.72 12.12 -22.14
C PHE A 272 -6.34 10.75 -22.43
N THR A 273 -7.62 10.70 -22.82
CA THR A 273 -8.28 9.45 -23.25
C THR A 273 -7.57 8.87 -24.46
N THR A 274 -7.34 9.68 -25.50
CA THR A 274 -6.62 9.24 -26.70
C THR A 274 -5.23 8.72 -26.35
N TRP A 275 -4.44 9.46 -25.57
CA TRP A 275 -3.10 9.04 -25.19
C TRP A 275 -3.08 7.75 -24.37
N LEU A 276 -4.03 7.60 -23.44
CA LEU A 276 -4.14 6.40 -22.61
C LEU A 276 -4.53 5.19 -23.47
N GLU A 277 -5.48 5.34 -24.40
CA GLU A 277 -5.94 4.26 -25.28
C GLU A 277 -4.87 3.84 -26.30
N GLU A 278 -4.17 4.80 -26.90
CA GLU A 278 -3.01 4.55 -27.77
C GLU A 278 -1.94 3.77 -27.01
N TRP A 279 -1.56 4.23 -25.81
CA TRP A 279 -0.59 3.54 -24.98
C TRP A 279 -1.07 2.14 -24.58
N TRP A 280 -2.33 1.98 -24.15
CA TRP A 280 -2.90 0.69 -23.76
C TRP A 280 -2.89 -0.32 -24.91
N SER A 281 -3.26 0.13 -26.11
CA SER A 281 -3.27 -0.70 -27.32
C SER A 281 -1.87 -1.14 -27.75
N SER A 282 -0.83 -0.34 -27.44
CA SER A 282 0.56 -0.67 -27.74
C SER A 282 1.15 -1.81 -26.89
N LEU A 283 0.54 -2.13 -25.74
CA LEU A 283 0.99 -3.20 -24.86
C LEU A 283 0.70 -4.60 -25.45
N SER A 284 1.38 -5.62 -24.94
CA SER A 284 1.04 -7.01 -25.29
C SER A 284 -0.28 -7.44 -24.64
N ALA A 285 -0.95 -8.43 -25.23
CA ALA A 285 -2.18 -8.99 -24.66
C ALA A 285 -1.96 -9.60 -23.27
N ASP A 286 -0.80 -10.25 -23.04
CA ASP A 286 -0.46 -10.82 -21.73
C ASP A 286 -0.40 -9.74 -20.65
N LEU A 287 0.27 -8.61 -20.92
CA LEU A 287 0.38 -7.50 -19.97
C LEU A 287 -0.99 -6.88 -19.66
N ARG A 288 -1.83 -6.68 -20.69
CA ARG A 288 -3.19 -6.14 -20.52
C ARG A 288 -4.11 -7.01 -19.67
N ASN A 289 -3.82 -8.31 -19.55
CA ASN A 289 -4.59 -9.24 -18.75
C ASN A 289 -4.11 -9.32 -17.29
N LYS A 290 -3.04 -8.62 -16.91
CA LYS A 290 -2.52 -8.65 -15.53
C LYS A 290 -3.38 -7.75 -14.63
N VAL A 291 -3.88 -8.32 -13.54
CA VAL A 291 -4.77 -7.68 -12.56
C VAL A 291 -4.26 -6.31 -12.12
N LEU A 292 -2.97 -6.22 -11.76
CA LEU A 292 -2.38 -4.98 -11.29
C LEU A 292 -2.40 -3.86 -12.34
N LEU A 293 -2.22 -4.22 -13.61
CA LEU A 293 -2.18 -3.27 -14.71
C LEU A 293 -3.58 -2.84 -15.15
N ILE A 294 -4.55 -3.77 -15.14
CA ILE A 294 -5.98 -3.45 -15.29
C ILE A 294 -6.41 -2.46 -14.21
N ASN A 295 -6.04 -2.72 -12.95
CA ASN A 295 -6.31 -1.84 -11.82
C ASN A 295 -5.76 -0.42 -12.04
N GLY A 296 -4.51 -0.32 -12.48
CA GLY A 296 -3.87 0.95 -12.80
C GLY A 296 -4.53 1.69 -13.99
N TYR A 297 -4.81 0.97 -15.08
CA TYR A 297 -5.44 1.52 -16.27
C TYR A 297 -6.82 2.14 -15.97
N TYR A 298 -7.67 1.41 -15.25
CA TYR A 298 -8.99 1.92 -14.86
C TYR A 298 -8.89 3.05 -13.84
N ALA A 299 -7.88 3.05 -12.96
CA ALA A 299 -7.61 4.19 -12.07
C ALA A 299 -7.40 5.48 -12.88
N VAL A 300 -6.56 5.46 -13.91
CA VAL A 300 -6.34 6.62 -14.78
C VAL A 300 -7.59 6.94 -15.61
N LYS A 301 -8.18 5.94 -16.26
CA LYS A 301 -9.35 6.11 -17.15
C LYS A 301 -10.52 6.79 -16.42
N ILE A 302 -10.86 6.31 -15.23
CA ILE A 302 -11.92 6.91 -14.40
C ILE A 302 -11.55 8.33 -13.99
N ARG A 303 -10.29 8.61 -13.65
CA ARG A 303 -9.82 9.97 -13.29
C ARG A 303 -9.92 10.96 -14.44
N ILE A 304 -9.57 10.54 -15.65
CA ILE A 304 -9.73 11.34 -16.85
C ILE A 304 -11.21 11.70 -17.04
N GLN A 305 -12.09 10.71 -16.95
CA GLN A 305 -13.52 10.85 -17.26
C GLN A 305 -14.32 11.58 -16.20
N GLU A 306 -13.93 11.50 -14.92
CA GLU A 306 -14.55 12.29 -13.85
C GLU A 306 -14.08 13.75 -13.82
N MET A 307 -12.97 14.08 -14.50
CA MET A 307 -12.46 15.44 -14.75
C MET A 307 -12.16 16.26 -13.48
N GLY A 308 -11.94 15.61 -12.33
CA GLY A 308 -11.81 16.27 -11.03
C GLY A 308 -13.13 16.85 -10.48
N LEU A 309 -14.27 16.55 -11.10
CA LEU A 309 -15.60 17.02 -10.70
C LEU A 309 -16.21 16.14 -9.60
N VAL A 310 -15.88 14.85 -9.61
CA VAL A 310 -16.48 13.85 -8.73
C VAL A 310 -15.57 13.54 -7.55
N TYR A 311 -14.28 13.34 -7.80
CA TYR A 311 -13.31 13.14 -6.73
C TYR A 311 -12.42 14.36 -6.62
N CYS A 312 -12.74 15.28 -5.70
CA CYS A 312 -11.99 16.52 -5.50
C CYS A 312 -10.61 16.23 -4.87
N TYR A 313 -9.66 15.79 -5.68
CA TYR A 313 -8.34 15.36 -5.23
C TYR A 313 -7.52 16.52 -4.64
N GLY A 314 -6.93 16.30 -3.45
CA GLY A 314 -5.94 17.21 -2.85
C GLY A 314 -6.46 18.59 -2.41
N GLN A 315 -7.76 18.88 -2.55
CA GLN A 315 -8.33 20.10 -1.97
C GLN A 315 -8.58 19.90 -0.47
N ARG A 316 -7.59 20.25 0.36
CA ARG A 316 -7.73 20.26 1.84
C ARG A 316 -8.85 21.18 2.34
N ARG A 317 -9.35 22.10 1.49
CA ARG A 317 -10.51 22.92 1.76
C ARG A 317 -11.42 22.91 0.53
N PRO A 318 -12.73 22.69 0.71
CA PRO A 318 -13.71 23.08 -0.30
C PRO A 318 -13.47 24.55 -0.69
N PRO A 319 -13.70 24.94 -1.96
CA PRO A 319 -13.73 26.35 -2.33
C PRO A 319 -14.65 27.09 -1.37
N SER A 320 -14.26 28.30 -0.95
CA SER A 320 -15.12 29.08 -0.07
C SER A 320 -16.47 29.35 -0.78
N PRO A 321 -17.61 29.34 -0.07
CA PRO A 321 -18.92 29.61 -0.69
C PRO A 321 -18.93 30.95 -1.46
N LYS A 322 -18.16 31.92 -0.99
CA LYS A 322 -17.99 33.25 -1.63
C LYS A 322 -17.26 33.21 -2.98
N ALA A 323 -16.48 32.17 -3.27
CA ALA A 323 -15.86 31.97 -4.59
C ALA A 323 -16.84 31.34 -5.60
N GLN A 324 -17.90 30.66 -5.12
CA GLN A 324 -18.94 30.07 -5.98
C GLN A 324 -19.99 31.11 -6.42
N GLU A 325 -20.23 32.16 -5.64
CA GLU A 325 -21.21 33.23 -5.97
C GLU A 325 -20.84 34.03 -7.22
N GLY A 326 -19.57 34.02 -7.67
CA GLY A 326 -19.10 34.76 -8.84
C GLY A 326 -19.09 33.97 -10.16
N SER A 327 -19.32 32.65 -10.14
CA SER A 327 -19.39 31.85 -11.37
C SER A 327 -20.82 31.78 -11.86
N THR A 328 -21.19 32.76 -12.68
CA THR A 328 -22.38 32.73 -13.51
C THR A 328 -22.48 31.37 -14.18
N ILE A 329 -23.64 30.72 -14.02
CA ILE A 329 -23.98 29.37 -14.50
C ILE A 329 -23.66 29.26 -15.99
N LEU A 330 -22.45 28.81 -16.34
CA LEU A 330 -22.15 28.38 -17.70
C LEU A 330 -22.86 27.03 -17.84
N SER A 331 -23.77 26.91 -18.82
CA SER A 331 -24.35 25.63 -19.19
C SER A 331 -23.23 24.60 -19.33
N THR A 332 -23.34 23.48 -18.60
CA THR A 332 -22.34 22.41 -18.71
C THR A 332 -22.27 21.96 -20.16
N HIS A 333 -21.05 21.96 -20.73
CA HIS A 333 -20.84 21.58 -22.11
C HIS A 333 -21.26 20.10 -22.32
N PRO A 334 -21.92 19.74 -23.45
CA PRO A 334 -22.39 18.37 -23.68
C PRO A 334 -21.30 17.29 -23.55
N MET A 335 -20.04 17.64 -23.86
CA MET A 335 -18.91 16.71 -23.72
C MET A 335 -18.54 16.41 -22.26
N VAL A 336 -18.88 17.29 -21.32
CA VAL A 336 -18.73 16.97 -19.89
C VAL A 336 -19.70 15.84 -19.53
N ILE A 337 -20.97 15.95 -19.93
CA ILE A 337 -21.97 14.89 -19.72
C ILE A 337 -21.53 13.59 -20.40
N SER A 338 -21.07 13.66 -21.65
CA SER A 338 -20.52 12.49 -22.38
C SER A 338 -19.40 11.79 -21.61
N ASN A 339 -18.45 12.54 -21.05
CA ASN A 339 -17.38 11.97 -20.23
C ASN A 339 -17.89 11.33 -18.94
N LEU A 340 -18.89 11.92 -18.27
CA LEU A 340 -19.51 11.30 -17.09
C LEU A 340 -20.25 10.00 -17.42
N ILE A 341 -20.90 9.90 -18.58
CA ILE A 341 -21.50 8.64 -19.05
C ILE A 341 -20.40 7.58 -19.25
N LYS A 342 -19.29 7.94 -19.92
CA LYS A 342 -18.13 7.05 -20.07
C LYS A 342 -17.53 6.64 -18.71
N CYS A 343 -17.57 7.55 -17.73
CA CYS A 343 -17.14 7.29 -16.36
C CYS A 343 -17.98 6.18 -15.74
N VAL A 344 -19.32 6.28 -15.82
CA VAL A 344 -20.23 5.22 -15.35
C VAL A 344 -19.87 3.87 -15.98
N SER A 345 -19.73 3.81 -17.31
CA SER A 345 -19.36 2.57 -18.00
C SER A 345 -18.01 2.02 -17.54
N SER A 346 -16.99 2.88 -17.40
CA SER A 346 -15.65 2.45 -16.98
C SER A 346 -15.59 2.00 -15.52
N THR A 347 -16.40 2.62 -14.64
CA THR A 347 -16.55 2.13 -13.26
C THR A 347 -17.17 0.73 -13.23
N LYS A 348 -18.17 0.47 -14.07
CA LYS A 348 -18.79 -0.86 -14.22
C LYS A 348 -17.77 -1.89 -14.70
N GLU A 349 -17.09 -1.62 -15.82
CA GLU A 349 -16.10 -2.53 -16.41
C GLU A 349 -15.00 -2.91 -15.40
N TYR A 350 -14.54 -1.94 -14.60
CA TYR A 350 -13.58 -2.20 -13.54
C TYR A 350 -14.15 -3.09 -12.44
N LEU A 351 -15.34 -2.79 -11.93
CA LEU A 351 -15.97 -3.60 -10.88
C LEU A 351 -16.22 -5.03 -11.37
N ASP A 352 -16.73 -5.20 -12.59
CA ASP A 352 -16.89 -6.52 -13.23
C ASP A 352 -15.55 -7.28 -13.26
N SER A 353 -14.47 -6.61 -13.66
CA SER A 353 -13.13 -7.21 -13.70
C SER A 353 -12.61 -7.59 -12.30
N PHE A 354 -12.90 -6.78 -11.28
CA PHE A 354 -12.50 -7.05 -9.90
C PHE A 354 -13.29 -8.23 -9.29
N PHE A 355 -14.60 -8.28 -9.52
CA PHE A 355 -15.47 -9.35 -9.01
C PHE A 355 -15.35 -10.65 -9.80
N ALA A 356 -14.79 -10.63 -11.01
CA ALA A 356 -14.41 -11.84 -11.73
C ALA A 356 -13.25 -12.61 -11.04
N LEU A 357 -12.49 -11.96 -10.15
CA LEU A 357 -11.44 -12.62 -9.37
C LEU A 357 -12.06 -13.48 -8.25
N PRO A 358 -11.53 -14.69 -8.00
CA PRO A 358 -11.93 -15.48 -6.84
C PRO A 358 -11.74 -14.71 -5.53
N ALA A 359 -12.69 -14.83 -4.60
CA ALA A 359 -12.62 -14.14 -3.31
C ALA A 359 -11.34 -14.46 -2.51
N ALA A 360 -10.78 -15.68 -2.68
CA ALA A 360 -9.51 -16.07 -2.07
C ALA A 360 -8.33 -15.24 -2.61
N GLU A 361 -8.33 -14.91 -3.90
CA GLU A 361 -7.29 -14.11 -4.55
C GLU A 361 -7.39 -12.63 -4.15
N GLN A 362 -8.62 -12.11 -3.99
CA GLN A 362 -8.86 -10.72 -3.54
C GLN A 362 -8.17 -10.40 -2.20
N ASN A 363 -8.02 -11.40 -1.32
CA ASN A 363 -7.34 -11.27 -0.02
C ASN A 363 -5.82 -11.17 -0.10
N THR A 364 -5.24 -11.45 -1.26
CA THR A 364 -3.80 -11.33 -1.49
C THR A 364 -3.44 -9.98 -2.11
N LEU A 365 -4.44 -9.25 -2.62
CA LEU A 365 -4.25 -7.99 -3.31
C LEU A 365 -3.68 -6.90 -2.38
N PRO A 366 -2.80 -6.03 -2.90
CA PRO A 366 -2.22 -4.94 -2.15
C PRO A 366 -3.25 -3.84 -1.87
N TYR A 367 -2.87 -2.94 -0.97
CA TYR A 367 -3.63 -1.74 -0.61
C TYR A 367 -4.05 -0.91 -1.82
N SER A 368 -3.23 -0.85 -2.87
CA SER A 368 -3.54 -0.09 -4.08
C SER A 368 -4.77 -0.59 -4.83
N ALA A 369 -5.01 -1.91 -4.87
CA ALA A 369 -6.21 -2.48 -5.46
C ALA A 369 -7.46 -2.12 -4.63
N TRP A 370 -7.37 -2.28 -3.31
CA TRP A 370 -8.45 -1.91 -2.39
C TRP A 370 -8.77 -0.42 -2.43
N CYS A 371 -7.77 0.45 -2.52
CA CYS A 371 -7.97 1.88 -2.74
C CYS A 371 -8.78 2.13 -4.01
N GLN A 372 -8.44 1.46 -5.10
CA GLN A 372 -9.13 1.65 -6.38
C GLN A 372 -10.57 1.14 -6.34
N VAL A 373 -10.87 0.05 -5.64
CA VAL A 373 -12.26 -0.40 -5.40
C VAL A 373 -13.05 0.66 -4.65
N VAL A 374 -12.55 1.13 -3.50
CA VAL A 374 -13.21 2.15 -2.67
C VAL A 374 -13.43 3.43 -3.49
N MET A 375 -12.43 3.83 -4.27
CA MET A 375 -12.49 4.98 -5.16
C MET A 375 -13.57 4.84 -6.23
N THR A 376 -13.67 3.66 -6.84
CA THR A 376 -14.64 3.38 -7.90
C THR A 376 -16.06 3.39 -7.34
N VAL A 377 -16.28 2.74 -6.19
CA VAL A 377 -17.57 2.75 -5.48
C VAL A 377 -17.96 4.18 -5.11
N PHE A 378 -17.02 5.01 -4.63
CA PHE A 378 -17.29 6.41 -4.31
C PHE A 378 -17.70 7.23 -5.54
N VAL A 379 -16.97 7.09 -6.66
CA VAL A 379 -17.29 7.80 -7.91
C VAL A 379 -18.68 7.41 -8.41
N LEU A 380 -18.97 6.10 -8.45
CA LEU A 380 -20.26 5.59 -8.90
C LEU A 380 -21.40 5.99 -7.96
N TYR A 381 -21.16 6.01 -6.64
CA TYR A 381 -22.11 6.54 -5.65
C TYR A 381 -22.47 7.99 -5.99
N ARG A 382 -21.48 8.87 -6.15
CA ARG A 382 -21.71 10.29 -6.46
C ARG A 382 -22.45 10.48 -7.79
N LEU A 383 -22.10 9.70 -8.82
CA LEU A 383 -22.81 9.73 -10.10
C LEU A 383 -24.27 9.23 -9.97
N SER A 384 -24.55 8.34 -9.03
CA SER A 384 -25.89 7.77 -8.83
C SER A 384 -26.79 8.63 -7.94
N VAL A 385 -26.25 9.54 -7.13
CA VAL A 385 -27.03 10.39 -6.22
C VAL A 385 -27.08 11.86 -6.66
N GLY A 386 -26.15 12.29 -7.50
CA GLY A 386 -26.12 13.65 -8.06
C GLY A 386 -24.85 14.44 -7.74
N LEU A 387 -24.52 15.35 -8.66
CA LEU A 387 -23.34 16.19 -8.61
C LEU A 387 -23.75 17.66 -8.54
N PRO A 388 -23.55 18.35 -7.41
CA PRO A 388 -23.75 19.80 -7.33
C PRO A 388 -22.92 20.58 -8.35
N GLU A 389 -21.74 20.05 -8.72
CA GLU A 389 -20.84 20.62 -9.70
C GLU A 389 -21.40 20.59 -11.13
N VAL A 390 -22.32 19.64 -11.41
CA VAL A 390 -22.96 19.46 -12.73
C VAL A 390 -24.46 19.23 -12.54
N PRO A 391 -25.26 20.30 -12.31
CA PRO A 391 -26.69 20.15 -12.05
C PRO A 391 -27.49 19.53 -13.21
N GLN A 392 -26.96 19.56 -14.44
CA GLN A 392 -27.60 18.94 -15.62
C GLN A 392 -27.34 17.42 -15.72
N TRP A 393 -26.55 16.84 -14.82
CA TRP A 393 -26.29 15.40 -14.82
C TRP A 393 -27.57 14.62 -14.48
N ASN A 394 -28.00 13.74 -15.40
CA ASN A 394 -29.12 12.84 -15.13
C ASN A 394 -28.62 11.60 -14.39
N VAL A 395 -28.94 11.52 -13.09
CA VAL A 395 -28.60 10.39 -12.21
C VAL A 395 -29.21 9.07 -12.67
N GLU A 396 -30.34 9.10 -13.38
CA GLU A 396 -31.01 7.89 -13.89
C GLU A 396 -30.11 7.13 -14.85
N ILE A 397 -29.23 7.82 -15.59
CA ILE A 397 -28.26 7.17 -16.49
C ILE A 397 -27.34 6.26 -15.68
N ALA A 398 -26.80 6.74 -14.55
CA ALA A 398 -25.95 5.92 -13.69
C ALA A 398 -26.73 4.75 -13.08
N GLN A 399 -27.91 5.03 -12.52
CA GLN A 399 -28.74 4.03 -11.84
C GLN A 399 -29.27 2.93 -12.77
N GLN A 400 -29.53 3.23 -14.04
CA GLN A 400 -29.98 2.25 -15.04
C GLN A 400 -28.83 1.47 -15.66
N THR A 401 -27.63 2.08 -15.76
CA THR A 401 -26.45 1.42 -16.33
C THR A 401 -25.81 0.46 -15.34
N VAL A 402 -25.83 0.78 -14.04
CA VAL A 402 -25.11 0.04 -13.01
C VAL A 402 -25.95 -0.08 -11.74
N ASP A 403 -26.22 -1.31 -11.30
CA ASP A 403 -26.80 -1.56 -9.98
C ASP A 403 -25.71 -1.49 -8.91
N LEU A 404 -25.45 -0.28 -8.42
CA LEU A 404 -24.47 -0.08 -7.36
C LEU A 404 -24.82 -0.84 -6.07
N GLN A 405 -26.10 -1.07 -5.78
CA GLN A 405 -26.52 -1.79 -4.58
C GLN A 405 -26.03 -3.24 -4.64
N GLU A 406 -26.19 -3.90 -5.79
CA GLU A 406 -25.72 -5.26 -6.01
C GLU A 406 -24.20 -5.39 -5.82
N TYR A 407 -23.41 -4.44 -6.34
CA TYR A 407 -21.95 -4.46 -6.12
C TYR A 407 -21.56 -4.26 -4.65
N ILE A 408 -22.24 -3.35 -3.94
CA ILE A 408 -21.97 -3.14 -2.51
C ILE A 408 -22.32 -4.39 -1.71
N ASP A 409 -23.46 -5.03 -2.00
CA ASP A 409 -23.91 -6.23 -1.31
C ASP A 409 -23.00 -7.44 -1.62
N THR A 410 -22.54 -7.55 -2.87
CA THR A 410 -21.54 -8.55 -3.27
C THR A 410 -20.22 -8.33 -2.53
N LEU A 411 -19.72 -7.09 -2.47
CA LEU A 411 -18.51 -6.74 -1.73
C LEU A 411 -18.65 -7.08 -0.25
N LEU A 412 -19.80 -6.76 0.36
CA LEU A 412 -20.12 -7.10 1.74
C LEU A 412 -20.11 -8.60 1.96
N SER A 413 -20.71 -9.38 1.05
CA SER A 413 -20.74 -10.84 1.16
C SER A 413 -19.33 -11.43 1.15
N HIS A 414 -18.46 -10.97 0.23
CA HIS A 414 -17.07 -11.41 0.16
C HIS A 414 -16.33 -11.04 1.45
N LEU A 415 -16.43 -9.79 1.91
CA LEU A 415 -15.72 -9.34 3.12
C LEU A 415 -16.18 -10.09 4.39
N HIS A 416 -17.46 -10.49 4.50
CA HIS A 416 -17.95 -11.28 5.65
C HIS A 416 -17.42 -12.72 5.65
N VAL A 417 -17.26 -13.35 4.49
CA VAL A 417 -16.62 -14.69 4.39
C VAL A 417 -15.19 -14.68 4.93
N ILE A 418 -14.56 -13.52 4.93
CA ILE A 418 -13.15 -13.33 5.32
C ILE A 418 -13.00 -12.93 6.79
N GLN A 419 -14.08 -12.52 7.47
CA GLN A 419 -13.98 -12.12 8.88
C GLN A 419 -13.63 -13.32 9.77
N PRO A 420 -12.70 -13.15 10.74
CA PRO A 420 -12.45 -14.15 11.76
C PRO A 420 -13.75 -14.49 12.50
N LEU A 421 -13.88 -15.75 12.94
CA LEU A 421 -15.04 -16.21 13.71
C LEU A 421 -15.31 -15.25 14.90
N PRO A 422 -16.58 -14.92 15.20
CA PRO A 422 -16.94 -13.92 16.23
C PRO A 422 -16.38 -14.18 17.64
N ASP A 423 -16.00 -15.42 17.95
CA ASP A 423 -15.48 -15.83 19.26
C ASP A 423 -14.03 -15.39 19.55
N ARG A 424 -13.28 -14.89 18.56
CA ARG A 424 -11.92 -14.37 18.79
C ARG A 424 -11.98 -12.88 19.14
N GLN A 425 -11.62 -12.51 20.37
CA GLN A 425 -11.42 -11.10 20.74
C GLN A 425 -10.28 -10.49 19.91
N ILE A 426 -10.63 -9.81 18.82
CA ILE A 426 -9.65 -9.22 17.91
C ILE A 426 -8.86 -8.10 18.64
N PRO A 427 -7.52 -8.17 18.71
CA PRO A 427 -6.70 -7.21 19.46
C PRO A 427 -6.83 -5.75 18.99
N THR A 428 -6.91 -5.54 17.67
CA THR A 428 -6.99 -4.22 17.05
C THR A 428 -7.88 -4.26 15.80
N LYS A 429 -8.90 -3.38 15.71
CA LYS A 429 -9.73 -3.25 14.49
C LYS A 429 -8.99 -2.48 13.39
N SER A 430 -8.32 -3.18 12.48
CA SER A 430 -7.68 -2.62 11.27
C SER A 430 -8.69 -2.08 10.24
N LEU A 431 -8.21 -1.40 9.20
CA LEU A 431 -9.04 -0.89 8.10
C LEU A 431 -9.79 -2.03 7.43
N PHE A 432 -9.07 -3.10 7.10
CA PHE A 432 -9.65 -4.25 6.43
C PHE A 432 -10.81 -4.86 7.23
N LEU A 433 -10.63 -5.04 8.54
CA LEU A 433 -11.69 -5.54 9.43
C LEU A 433 -12.87 -4.57 9.59
N ARG A 434 -12.65 -3.27 9.37
CA ARG A 434 -13.71 -2.24 9.37
C ARG A 434 -14.37 -2.08 8.01
N LEU A 435 -13.85 -2.65 6.92
CA LEU A 435 -14.43 -2.51 5.58
C LEU A 435 -15.90 -2.98 5.53
N PRO A 436 -16.32 -4.10 6.18
CA PRO A 436 -17.72 -4.48 6.26
C PRO A 436 -18.60 -3.40 6.91
N GLU A 437 -18.16 -2.84 8.05
CA GLU A 437 -18.89 -1.78 8.74
C GLU A 437 -19.01 -0.52 7.86
N ILE A 438 -17.93 -0.15 7.17
CA ILE A 438 -17.90 0.99 6.25
C ILE A 438 -18.81 0.74 5.05
N MET A 439 -18.74 -0.43 4.41
CA MET A 439 -19.57 -0.78 3.27
C MET A 439 -21.05 -0.94 3.63
N GLY A 440 -21.38 -1.43 4.83
CA GLY A 440 -22.76 -1.45 5.32
C GLY A 440 -23.31 -0.04 5.54
N SER A 441 -22.46 0.87 6.04
CA SER A 441 -22.83 2.29 6.13
C SER A 441 -23.01 2.94 4.76
N VAL A 442 -22.19 2.60 3.76
CA VAL A 442 -22.32 3.10 2.38
C VAL A 442 -23.59 2.56 1.73
N SER A 443 -23.89 1.27 1.90
CA SER A 443 -25.14 0.62 1.45
C SER A 443 -26.37 1.35 2.00
N THR A 444 -26.41 1.56 3.32
CA THR A 444 -27.52 2.28 3.98
C THR A 444 -27.66 3.72 3.47
N SER A 445 -26.54 4.43 3.36
CA SER A 445 -26.52 5.81 2.84
C SER A 445 -27.01 5.89 1.40
N TYR A 446 -26.63 4.91 0.57
CA TYR A 446 -27.02 4.86 -0.83
C TYR A 446 -28.53 4.60 -0.99
N GLY A 447 -29.08 3.63 -0.25
CA GLY A 447 -30.51 3.35 -0.25
C GLY A 447 -31.34 4.59 0.09
N LEU A 448 -30.97 5.31 1.17
CA LEU A 448 -31.65 6.55 1.56
C LEU A 448 -31.52 7.67 0.52
N ALA A 449 -30.33 7.83 -0.08
CA ALA A 449 -30.08 8.83 -1.10
C ALA A 449 -30.86 8.56 -2.39
N LYS A 450 -31.03 7.28 -2.75
CA LYS A 450 -31.81 6.83 -3.90
C LYS A 450 -33.31 7.08 -3.72
N GLU A 451 -33.83 6.89 -2.50
CA GLU A 451 -35.25 7.13 -2.18
C GLU A 451 -35.59 8.62 -2.02
N ASN A 452 -34.66 9.44 -1.51
CA ASN A 452 -34.89 10.87 -1.25
C ASN A 452 -33.85 11.79 -1.92
N PRO A 453 -33.90 11.96 -3.26
CA PRO A 453 -32.92 12.77 -4.01
C PRO A 453 -32.85 14.24 -3.57
N ALA A 454 -33.98 14.80 -3.09
CA ALA A 454 -34.10 16.21 -2.73
C ALA A 454 -33.33 16.60 -1.44
N HIS A 455 -32.94 15.65 -0.59
CA HIS A 455 -32.26 15.92 0.68
C HIS A 455 -30.73 15.83 0.63
N VAL A 456 -30.14 15.30 -0.44
CA VAL A 456 -28.68 15.16 -0.58
C VAL A 456 -28.08 16.47 -1.13
N ARG A 457 -28.12 17.53 -0.32
CA ARG A 457 -27.52 18.83 -0.69
C ARG A 457 -25.99 18.81 -0.67
N ASP A 458 -25.39 17.87 0.05
CA ASP A 458 -23.95 17.71 0.15
C ASP A 458 -23.51 16.26 -0.08
N SER A 459 -23.47 15.84 -1.35
CA SER A 459 -22.95 14.51 -1.72
C SER A 459 -21.45 14.33 -1.39
N ARG A 460 -20.75 15.38 -0.95
CA ARG A 460 -19.36 15.27 -0.45
C ARG A 460 -19.31 14.78 1.00
N HIS A 461 -20.41 14.86 1.75
CA HIS A 461 -20.48 14.50 3.18
C HIS A 461 -21.68 13.59 3.52
N ALA A 462 -22.16 12.76 2.59
CA ALA A 462 -23.37 11.93 2.79
C ALA A 462 -23.41 11.11 4.11
N HIS A 463 -22.27 10.79 4.70
CA HIS A 463 -22.17 10.07 5.98
C HIS A 463 -22.27 10.96 7.25
N HIS A 464 -22.22 12.28 7.13
CA HIS A 464 -22.36 13.19 8.27
C HIS A 464 -23.82 13.38 8.69
N ASP A 465 -24.75 13.41 7.74
CA ASP A 465 -26.18 13.66 8.00
C ASP A 465 -26.88 12.44 8.63
N LEU A 466 -26.41 11.23 8.34
CA LEU A 466 -26.87 9.97 8.97
C LEU A 466 -26.66 9.93 10.49
N LYS A 467 -25.60 10.57 11.00
CA LYS A 467 -25.38 10.68 12.46
C LYS A 467 -26.27 11.72 13.12
N ALA A 468 -26.76 12.70 12.38
CA ALA A 468 -27.66 13.72 12.92
C ALA A 468 -29.09 13.18 13.13
N SER A 469 -29.52 12.22 12.30
CA SER A 469 -30.85 11.60 12.40
C SER A 469 -31.01 10.65 13.59
N ASN A 470 -29.93 10.05 14.10
CA ASN A 470 -30.00 9.03 15.16
C ASN A 470 -29.60 9.52 16.56
N ASN A 471 -29.22 10.80 16.71
CA ASN A 471 -28.80 11.34 17.99
C ASN A 471 -29.66 12.55 18.39
N THR A 472 -30.60 12.33 19.29
CA THR A 472 -31.02 13.38 20.23
C THR A 472 -29.79 13.83 21.02
N ALA A 473 -29.31 15.03 20.73
CA ALA A 473 -28.35 15.83 21.51
C ALA A 473 -26.99 15.18 21.84
N SER A 474 -25.99 15.42 20.98
CA SER A 474 -24.70 15.96 21.47
C SER A 474 -24.05 16.79 20.37
N SER A 475 -24.06 18.11 20.53
CA SER A 475 -23.37 19.04 19.64
C SER A 475 -21.87 18.97 19.89
N VAL A 476 -21.13 18.28 19.03
CA VAL A 476 -19.71 18.56 18.85
C VAL A 476 -19.49 18.85 17.38
N GLN A 477 -19.67 20.12 17.02
CA GLN A 477 -19.18 20.68 15.76
C GLN A 477 -17.69 20.37 15.65
N GLY A 478 -17.32 19.62 14.61
CA GLY A 478 -15.92 19.38 14.26
C GLY A 478 -15.28 20.68 13.81
N LEU A 479 -14.73 21.44 14.76
CA LEU A 479 -13.93 22.62 14.47
C LEU A 479 -12.66 22.21 13.70
N HIS A 480 -12.43 22.96 12.63
CA HIS A 480 -11.19 23.04 11.86
C HIS A 480 -9.94 22.74 12.69
N ARG A 481 -9.21 21.67 12.35
CA ARG A 481 -7.89 21.41 12.95
C ARG A 481 -6.84 22.36 12.36
N CYS A 482 -6.48 23.38 13.12
CA CYS A 482 -5.17 24.06 13.25
C CYS A 482 -5.27 25.09 14.40
N PRO A 483 -4.19 25.56 15.06
CA PRO A 483 -2.80 25.11 15.16
C PRO A 483 -2.37 25.00 16.66
N ALA A 484 -3.20 24.41 17.50
CA ALA A 484 -2.95 24.31 18.95
C ALA A 484 -3.61 23.06 19.53
N VAL A 485 -3.27 21.86 19.03
CA VAL A 485 -3.63 20.61 19.70
C VAL A 485 -2.73 20.47 20.92
N ARG A 486 -3.02 21.26 21.96
CA ARG A 486 -2.47 21.09 23.30
C ARG A 486 -3.03 19.77 23.85
N TYR A 487 -2.18 18.75 23.85
CA TYR A 487 -2.32 17.51 24.61
C TYR A 487 -3.59 16.69 24.34
N SER A 488 -3.77 16.19 23.13
CA SER A 488 -4.54 14.95 22.96
C SER A 488 -3.63 13.78 23.32
N SER A 489 -3.74 13.25 24.54
CA SER A 489 -3.09 11.99 24.91
C SER A 489 -3.68 10.87 24.06
N CYS A 490 -2.92 10.40 23.08
CA CYS A 490 -3.20 9.10 22.50
C CYS A 490 -2.77 8.09 23.57
N HIS A 491 -3.72 7.62 24.40
CA HIS A 491 -3.44 6.54 25.31
C HIS A 491 -2.98 5.34 24.48
N VAL A 492 -1.77 4.85 24.75
CA VAL A 492 -1.36 3.50 24.35
C VAL A 492 -2.41 2.59 24.98
N ALA A 493 -3.20 1.89 24.15
CA ALA A 493 -4.22 0.99 24.64
C ALA A 493 -3.55 0.02 25.62
N LEU A 494 -4.15 -0.16 26.79
CA LEU A 494 -3.73 -1.19 27.74
C LEU A 494 -3.64 -2.51 26.99
N ALA A 495 -2.48 -3.17 27.10
CA ALA A 495 -2.28 -4.49 26.52
C ALA A 495 -3.39 -5.43 27.00
N GLN A 496 -3.91 -6.26 26.10
CA GLN A 496 -4.70 -7.42 26.50
C GLN A 496 -3.92 -8.25 27.52
N ASP A 497 -4.60 -9.00 28.39
CA ASP A 497 -3.92 -9.87 29.37
C ASP A 497 -2.84 -10.72 28.65
N PRO A 498 -1.54 -10.53 28.97
CA PRO A 498 -0.44 -11.20 28.27
C PRO A 498 -0.60 -12.72 28.09
N PRO A 499 -1.09 -13.49 29.10
CA PRO A 499 -1.19 -14.94 28.96
C PRO A 499 -2.29 -15.38 27.97
N THR A 500 -3.40 -14.62 27.83
CA THR A 500 -4.47 -14.98 26.88
C THR A 500 -4.05 -14.69 25.44
N LEU A 501 -3.33 -13.59 25.20
CA LEU A 501 -2.79 -13.27 23.88
C LEU A 501 -1.74 -14.29 23.42
N GLN A 502 -0.80 -14.69 24.30
CA GLN A 502 0.21 -15.70 23.97
C GLN A 502 -0.43 -17.05 23.64
N SER A 503 -1.46 -17.46 24.40
CA SER A 503 -2.22 -18.68 24.12
C SER A 503 -2.91 -18.63 22.76
N ALA A 504 -3.49 -17.48 22.38
CA ALA A 504 -4.14 -17.30 21.09
C ALA A 504 -3.15 -17.36 19.92
N ILE A 505 -1.98 -16.71 20.06
CA ILE A 505 -0.89 -16.79 19.07
C ILE A 505 -0.42 -18.24 18.92
N THR A 506 -0.16 -18.94 20.03
CA THR A 506 0.27 -20.35 20.01
C THR A 506 -0.75 -21.25 19.29
N THR A 507 -2.05 -20.99 19.50
CA THR A 507 -3.12 -21.73 18.81
C THR A 507 -3.11 -21.48 17.30
N GLU A 508 -2.90 -20.24 16.86
CA GLU A 508 -2.79 -19.91 15.44
C GLU A 508 -1.53 -20.51 14.80
N VAL A 509 -0.40 -20.49 15.52
CA VAL A 509 0.85 -21.13 15.07
C VAL A 509 0.67 -22.63 14.90
N GLN A 510 0.06 -23.31 15.89
CA GLN A 510 -0.24 -24.75 15.78
C GLN A 510 -1.16 -25.06 14.60
N SER A 511 -2.16 -24.21 14.34
CA SER A 511 -3.05 -24.37 13.18
C SER A 511 -2.29 -24.34 11.86
N ILE A 512 -1.24 -23.52 11.74
CA ILE A 512 -0.40 -23.48 10.53
C ILE A 512 0.40 -24.78 10.37
N GLU A 513 0.95 -25.29 11.47
CA GLU A 513 1.70 -26.55 11.47
C GLU A 513 0.80 -27.72 11.09
N ASP A 514 -0.41 -27.77 11.64
CA ASP A 514 -1.40 -28.80 11.34
C ASP A 514 -1.84 -28.71 9.86
N GLU A 515 -2.16 -27.51 9.34
CA GLU A 515 -2.51 -27.30 7.93
C GLU A 515 -1.43 -27.84 6.98
N LYS A 516 -0.15 -27.62 7.32
CA LYS A 516 0.97 -28.10 6.51
C LYS A 516 1.12 -29.62 6.60
N LEU A 517 1.02 -30.19 7.81
CA LEU A 517 1.11 -31.63 8.03
C LEU A 517 0.03 -32.37 7.22
N TRP A 518 -1.21 -31.87 7.25
CA TRP A 518 -2.31 -32.45 6.46
C TRP A 518 -2.08 -32.26 4.97
N GLY A 519 -1.60 -31.09 4.52
CA GLY A 519 -1.27 -30.86 3.11
C GLY A 519 -0.23 -31.84 2.58
N ASP A 520 0.83 -32.08 3.35
CA ASP A 520 1.90 -33.03 2.99
C ASP A 520 1.38 -34.48 2.95
N LEU A 521 0.51 -34.87 3.89
CA LEU A 521 -0.13 -36.20 3.90
C LEU A 521 -1.04 -36.41 2.69
N PHE A 522 -1.88 -35.43 2.35
CA PHE A 522 -2.76 -35.54 1.18
C PHE A 522 -1.98 -35.57 -0.14
N LEU A 523 -0.86 -34.85 -0.23
CA LEU A 523 0.06 -34.94 -1.37
C LEU A 523 0.70 -36.34 -1.45
N MET A 524 1.14 -36.90 -0.32
CA MET A 524 1.70 -38.25 -0.28
C MET A 524 0.69 -39.33 -0.66
N ASP A 525 -0.59 -39.19 -0.29
CA ASP A 525 -1.66 -40.11 -0.69
C ASP A 525 -2.02 -39.97 -2.19
N THR A 526 -1.94 -38.77 -2.76
CA THR A 526 -2.11 -38.57 -4.21
C THR A 526 -0.95 -39.16 -5.01
N PHE A 527 0.29 -39.00 -4.54
CA PHE A 527 1.45 -39.66 -5.17
C PHE A 527 1.43 -41.20 -4.98
N SER A 528 0.94 -41.69 -3.85
CA SER A 528 0.80 -43.13 -3.59
C SER A 528 -0.32 -43.78 -4.42
N SER A 529 -1.42 -43.06 -4.67
CA SER A 529 -2.49 -43.54 -5.56
C SER A 529 -2.14 -43.46 -7.06
N MET A 530 -1.32 -42.48 -7.46
CA MET A 530 -0.78 -42.43 -8.83
C MET A 530 0.28 -43.49 -9.11
N THR A 531 1.04 -43.93 -8.10
CA THR A 531 2.05 -45.00 -8.25
C THR A 531 1.48 -46.40 -8.00
N GLY A 532 0.36 -46.53 -7.29
CA GLY A 532 -0.33 -47.82 -7.06
C GLY A 532 -1.20 -48.32 -8.22
N SER A 533 -1.47 -47.50 -9.24
CA SER A 533 -2.32 -47.87 -10.40
C SER A 533 -1.54 -48.44 -11.60
N SER A 534 -0.22 -48.56 -11.53
CA SER A 534 0.64 -49.06 -12.62
C SER A 534 1.14 -50.50 -12.44
N SER A 535 0.63 -51.26 -11.47
CA SER A 535 1.14 -52.62 -11.15
C SER A 535 0.11 -53.76 -11.19
N LEU A 536 -0.97 -53.61 -11.96
CA LEU A 536 -1.90 -54.71 -12.27
C LEU A 536 -2.29 -54.70 -13.76
N GLU A 537 -1.35 -55.09 -14.62
CA GLU A 537 -1.62 -55.70 -15.93
C GLU A 537 -0.35 -56.41 -16.41
N VAL A 538 -0.24 -57.71 -16.13
CA VAL A 538 0.64 -58.67 -16.81
C VAL A 538 -0.19 -59.88 -17.19
#